data_AF-I0KWK7-F1
#
_entry.id   AF-I0KWK7-F1
#
_cell.length_a   1.000
_cell.length_b   1.000
_cell.length_c   1.000
_cell.angle_alpha   90.00
_cell.angle_beta   90.00
_cell.angle_gamma   90.00
#
_symmetry.space_group_name_H-M   'P 1'
#
loop_
_entity.id
_entity.type
_entity.pdbx_description
1 polymer ?
#
loop_
_entity_poly.entity_id
_entity_poly.type
_entity_poly.pdbx_seq_one_letter_code
_entity_poly.pdbx_strand_id
1 'polypeptide(L)'
;MTDIDWARLRAAATEAMRNAYAPYSTFPVGAAALVDDGRVVVGCNVENAAYGVTLCAECGVVSSLHATGGGRLVALSCVDATGEPLMPCGRCRQLLWEHGGPDCLIESKTRPLTMAELLPHAFGVEDLEAVTGETPLPVVPERLAAWRGRGTVFVHPDMSAGQQVWTAYWERSAGDDAGAETGVLEEAPSWNDPAEAITWGMARTPRVVVVDATGTIFWAGEGEPPLEIPVRWG
;
A
#
# COMPACT_ATOMS: atom_id res chain seq x y z
N MET A 1 17.95 27.11 -3.29
CA MET A 1 18.75 25.88 -3.42
C MET A 1 19.96 26.05 -2.54
N THR A 2 20.04 25.28 -1.45
CA THR A 2 21.26 25.20 -0.64
C THR A 2 22.36 24.68 -1.55
N ASP A 3 23.47 25.41 -1.67
CA ASP A 3 24.63 24.94 -2.44
C ASP A 3 25.23 23.74 -1.69
N ILE A 4 25.12 22.54 -2.28
CA ILE A 4 25.55 21.30 -1.63
C ILE A 4 27.06 21.16 -1.82
N ASP A 5 27.79 21.19 -0.72
CA ASP A 5 29.23 20.89 -0.71
C ASP A 5 29.47 19.38 -0.82
N TRP A 6 29.44 18.90 -2.07
CA TRP A 6 29.67 17.49 -2.40
C TRP A 6 31.05 16.99 -1.97
N ALA A 7 32.08 17.83 -2.07
CA ALA A 7 33.44 17.46 -1.65
C ALA A 7 33.49 17.18 -0.15
N ARG A 8 32.84 18.01 0.67
CA ARG A 8 32.72 17.78 2.11
C ARG A 8 31.92 16.53 2.44
N LEU A 9 30.79 16.28 1.76
CA LEU A 9 30.01 15.05 1.97
C LEU A 9 30.84 13.81 1.61
N ARG A 10 31.52 13.83 0.45
CA ARG A 10 32.35 12.72 0.01
C ARG A 10 33.49 12.44 0.99
N ALA A 11 34.16 13.48 1.49
CA ALA A 11 35.20 13.33 2.50
C ALA A 11 34.68 12.68 3.80
N ALA A 12 33.49 13.09 4.26
CA ALA A 12 32.84 12.47 5.42
C ALA A 12 32.47 11.00 5.17
N ALA A 13 31.98 10.67 3.97
CA ALA A 13 31.68 9.30 3.56
C ALA A 13 32.96 8.43 3.53
N THR A 14 34.06 8.95 2.98
CA THR A 14 35.36 8.28 2.97
C THR A 14 35.90 8.03 4.38
N GLU A 15 35.71 8.97 5.31
CA GLU A 15 36.13 8.77 6.70
C GLU A 15 35.29 7.69 7.38
N ALA A 16 33.97 7.71 7.19
CA ALA A 16 33.07 6.69 7.73
C ALA A 16 33.40 5.29 7.21
N MET A 17 33.71 5.17 5.92
CA MET A 17 34.10 3.92 5.25
C MET A 17 35.28 3.21 5.96
N ARG A 18 36.22 3.96 6.56
CA ARG A 18 37.37 3.38 7.27
C ARG A 18 36.96 2.54 8.50
N ASN A 19 35.75 2.73 8.99
CA ASN A 19 35.17 1.98 10.10
C ASN A 19 34.30 0.81 9.64
N ALA A 20 34.19 0.56 8.33
CA ALA A 20 33.40 -0.53 7.79
C ALA A 20 33.85 -1.88 8.35
N TYR A 21 32.87 -2.68 8.80
CA TYR A 21 33.09 -4.08 9.12
C TYR A 21 32.72 -4.90 7.89
N ALA A 22 33.68 -5.14 7.00
CA ALA A 22 33.47 -5.86 5.75
C ALA A 22 34.48 -7.02 5.52
N PRO A 23 34.67 -7.95 6.49
CA PRO A 23 35.68 -8.99 6.37
C PRO A 23 35.30 -10.08 5.35
N TYR A 24 34.03 -10.19 4.95
CA TYR A 24 33.57 -11.26 4.06
C TYR A 24 33.65 -10.84 2.59
N SER A 25 33.12 -9.66 2.24
CA SER A 25 33.23 -9.16 0.86
C SER A 25 34.55 -8.49 0.54
N THR A 26 35.28 -8.01 1.57
CA THR A 26 36.43 -7.11 1.42
C THR A 26 36.09 -5.82 0.66
N PHE A 27 34.82 -5.41 0.68
CA PHE A 27 34.29 -4.25 -0.03
C PHE A 27 33.76 -3.21 0.98
N PRO A 28 34.63 -2.34 1.52
CA PRO A 28 34.20 -1.32 2.48
C PRO A 28 33.45 -0.19 1.76
N VAL A 29 32.35 0.24 2.35
CA VAL A 29 31.49 1.30 1.84
C VAL A 29 31.22 2.29 2.97
N GLY A 30 31.29 3.58 2.66
CA GLY A 30 30.88 4.65 3.56
C GLY A 30 29.89 5.58 2.88
N ALA A 31 29.00 6.17 3.69
CA ALA A 31 28.01 7.12 3.23
C ALA A 31 27.91 8.30 4.19
N ALA A 32 27.61 9.48 3.66
CA ALA A 32 27.36 10.69 4.41
C ALA A 32 26.22 11.48 3.77
N ALA A 33 25.33 12.04 4.58
CA ALA A 33 24.20 12.81 4.11
C ALA A 33 24.07 14.15 4.82
N LEU A 34 23.71 15.17 4.05
CA LEU A 34 23.27 16.48 4.52
C LEU A 34 21.81 16.38 4.95
N VAL A 35 21.51 16.85 6.16
CA VAL A 35 20.16 16.93 6.69
C VAL A 35 19.62 18.36 6.51
N ASP A 36 18.30 18.53 6.54
CA ASP A 36 17.59 19.81 6.35
C ASP A 36 17.92 20.87 7.41
N ASP A 37 18.41 20.47 8.58
CA ASP A 37 18.94 21.36 9.62
C ASP A 37 20.43 21.74 9.42
N GLY A 38 21.07 21.26 8.35
CA GLY A 38 22.44 21.57 7.97
C GLY A 38 23.50 20.65 8.58
N ARG A 39 23.13 19.68 9.44
CA ARG A 39 24.10 18.71 9.96
C ARG A 39 24.45 17.65 8.93
N VAL A 40 25.58 16.97 9.17
CA VAL A 40 25.98 15.80 8.39
C VAL A 40 25.88 14.56 9.27
N VAL A 41 25.22 13.54 8.77
CA VAL A 41 25.14 12.21 9.39
C VAL A 41 25.85 11.19 8.51
N VAL A 42 26.42 10.15 9.12
CA VAL A 42 27.31 9.21 8.43
C VAL A 42 26.99 7.75 8.77
N GLY A 43 27.42 6.84 7.90
CA GLY A 43 27.32 5.40 8.11
C GLY A 43 28.37 4.63 7.31
N CYS A 44 28.61 3.38 7.69
CA CYS A 44 29.45 2.43 6.97
C CYS A 44 28.77 1.05 6.93
N ASN A 45 29.16 0.19 6.00
CA ASN A 45 28.58 -1.15 5.94
C ASN A 45 29.09 -2.03 7.09
N VAL A 46 28.19 -2.87 7.59
CA VAL A 46 28.45 -3.85 8.64
C VAL A 46 27.92 -5.20 8.19
N GLU A 47 28.84 -6.07 7.85
CA GLU A 47 28.54 -7.42 7.38
C GLU A 47 28.29 -8.40 8.52
N ASN A 48 27.72 -9.55 8.17
CA ASN A 48 27.48 -10.65 9.07
C ASN A 48 27.75 -11.99 8.37
N ALA A 49 28.15 -13.02 9.13
CA ALA A 49 28.32 -14.37 8.61
C ALA A 49 27.02 -14.94 7.99
N ALA A 50 25.85 -14.55 8.51
CA ALA A 50 24.58 -14.72 7.83
C ALA A 50 24.38 -13.58 6.82
N TYR A 51 24.87 -13.75 5.58
CA TYR A 51 25.06 -12.64 4.64
C TYR A 51 23.79 -11.80 4.37
N GLY A 52 22.59 -12.40 4.49
CA GLY A 52 21.30 -11.73 4.29
C GLY A 52 20.97 -10.63 5.31
N VAL A 53 21.68 -10.55 6.44
CA VAL A 53 21.48 -9.49 7.45
C VAL A 53 22.54 -8.39 7.41
N THR A 54 23.35 -8.33 6.35
CA THR A 54 24.31 -7.24 6.13
C THR A 54 23.59 -5.88 6.04
N LEU A 55 24.12 -4.92 6.80
CA LEU A 55 23.66 -3.53 6.80
C LEU A 55 24.54 -2.71 5.87
N CYS A 56 23.92 -2.01 4.92
CA CYS A 56 24.63 -1.10 4.03
C CYS A 56 24.99 0.22 4.76
N ALA A 57 25.92 0.99 4.20
CA ALA A 57 26.34 2.26 4.78
C ALA A 57 25.17 3.26 4.90
N GLU A 58 24.29 3.29 3.92
CA GLU A 58 23.09 4.13 3.88
C GLU A 58 22.08 3.74 4.96
N CYS A 59 22.04 2.47 5.39
CA CYS A 59 21.25 2.07 6.56
C CYS A 59 21.82 2.72 7.83
N GLY A 60 23.14 2.79 7.96
CA GLY A 60 23.82 3.49 9.05
C GLY A 60 23.51 4.99 9.05
N VAL A 61 23.48 5.62 7.87
CA VAL A 61 23.07 7.03 7.71
C VAL A 61 21.66 7.25 8.23
N VAL A 62 20.71 6.40 7.86
CA VAL A 62 19.30 6.51 8.32
C VAL A 62 19.18 6.30 9.83
N SER A 63 19.87 5.31 10.39
CA SER A 63 19.92 5.13 11.84
C SER A 63 20.53 6.36 12.54
N SER A 64 21.59 6.93 11.98
CA SER A 64 22.25 8.13 12.51
C SER A 64 21.35 9.37 12.41
N LEU A 65 20.59 9.54 11.34
CA LEU A 65 19.58 10.60 11.18
C LEU A 65 18.64 10.63 12.39
N HIS A 66 17.99 9.50 12.68
CA HIS A 66 17.02 9.42 13.78
C HIS A 66 17.68 9.49 15.16
N ALA A 67 18.82 8.82 15.35
CA ALA A 67 19.56 8.87 16.61
C ALA A 67 20.06 10.28 16.97
N THR A 68 20.19 11.16 15.98
CA THR A 68 20.65 12.54 16.15
C THR A 68 19.53 13.58 16.07
N GLY A 69 18.26 13.18 16.15
CA GLY A 69 17.12 14.10 16.25
C GLY A 69 16.15 14.12 15.06
N GLY A 70 16.32 13.24 14.07
CA GLY A 70 15.42 13.13 12.92
C GLY A 70 15.59 14.26 11.89
N GLY A 71 14.55 14.55 11.12
CA GLY A 71 14.60 15.50 9.99
C GLY A 71 14.60 14.82 8.63
N ARG A 72 14.97 15.56 7.58
CA ARG A 72 14.93 15.10 6.19
C ARG A 72 16.31 15.08 5.55
N LEU A 73 16.60 14.02 4.80
CA LEU A 73 17.81 13.94 3.98
C LEU A 73 17.66 14.86 2.76
N VAL A 74 18.62 15.76 2.57
CA VAL A 74 18.67 16.69 1.43
C VAL A 74 19.58 16.14 0.33
N ALA A 75 20.74 15.61 0.72
CA ALA A 75 21.72 15.09 -0.21
C ALA A 75 22.56 13.99 0.43
N LEU A 76 23.05 13.02 -0.35
CA LEU A 76 23.87 11.91 0.12
C LEU A 76 25.01 11.58 -0.86
N SER A 77 26.20 11.38 -0.31
CA SER A 77 27.35 10.78 -0.99
C SER A 77 27.61 9.38 -0.43
N CYS A 78 27.82 8.40 -1.31
CA CYS A 78 28.20 7.03 -0.96
C CYS A 78 29.47 6.69 -1.75
N VAL A 79 30.46 6.06 -1.10
CA VAL A 79 31.77 5.76 -1.70
C VAL A 79 32.25 4.36 -1.34
N ASP A 80 33.08 3.80 -2.20
CA ASP A 80 33.85 2.58 -1.93
C ASP A 80 35.33 2.88 -1.66
N ALA A 81 36.15 1.83 -1.54
CA ALA A 81 37.58 1.92 -1.25
C ALA A 81 38.40 2.76 -2.26
N THR A 82 37.87 3.00 -3.47
CA THR A 82 38.50 3.86 -4.48
C THR A 82 38.26 5.35 -4.22
N GLY A 83 37.33 5.69 -3.32
CA GLY A 83 36.91 7.06 -3.03
C GLY A 83 35.93 7.63 -4.06
N GLU A 84 35.56 6.86 -5.07
CA GLU A 84 34.62 7.26 -6.11
C GLU A 84 33.15 7.10 -5.66
N PRO A 85 32.24 7.93 -6.18
CA PRO A 85 30.81 7.77 -5.91
C PRO A 85 30.27 6.40 -6.33
N LEU A 86 29.51 5.78 -5.42
CA LEU A 86 28.82 4.51 -5.58
C LEU A 86 27.31 4.73 -5.50
N MET A 87 26.54 4.05 -6.35
CA MET A 87 25.09 4.15 -6.33
C MET A 87 24.47 3.26 -5.25
N PRO A 88 23.46 3.76 -4.49
CA PRO A 88 22.74 2.94 -3.53
C PRO A 88 22.05 1.73 -4.17
N CYS A 89 22.09 0.60 -3.47
CA CYS A 89 21.37 -0.62 -3.87
C CYS A 89 19.84 -0.42 -3.75
N GLY A 90 19.05 -1.30 -4.37
CA GLY A 90 17.58 -1.18 -4.37
C GLY A 90 16.95 -1.03 -2.99
N ARG A 91 17.43 -1.81 -2.00
CA ARG A 91 16.98 -1.70 -0.60
C ARG A 91 17.25 -0.31 -0.02
N CYS A 92 18.45 0.22 -0.24
CA CYS A 92 18.84 1.52 0.28
C CYS A 92 18.10 2.66 -0.42
N ARG A 93 17.76 2.52 -1.71
CA ARG A 93 16.90 3.49 -2.41
C ARG A 93 15.55 3.64 -1.72
N GLN A 94 14.91 2.55 -1.31
CA GLN A 94 13.63 2.61 -0.59
C GLN A 94 13.77 3.27 0.79
N LEU A 95 14.85 3.01 1.53
CA LEU A 95 15.13 3.68 2.82
C LEU A 95 15.39 5.18 2.65
N LEU A 96 16.17 5.56 1.64
CA LEU A 96 16.46 6.96 1.35
C LEU A 96 15.23 7.70 0.83
N TRP A 97 14.34 7.01 0.10
CA TRP A 97 13.05 7.53 -0.33
C TRP A 97 12.19 7.96 0.86
N GLU A 98 12.07 7.11 1.88
CA GLU A 98 11.28 7.39 3.09
C GLU A 98 11.75 8.68 3.80
N HIS A 99 13.07 8.88 3.89
CA HIS A 99 13.65 9.95 4.72
C HIS A 99 14.11 11.18 3.94
N GLY A 100 14.25 11.08 2.61
CA GLY A 100 14.62 12.18 1.73
C GLY A 100 13.49 12.62 0.80
N GLY A 101 12.60 11.70 0.43
CA GLY A 101 11.58 11.93 -0.60
C GLY A 101 12.16 11.97 -2.01
N PRO A 102 11.32 12.28 -3.02
CA PRO A 102 11.70 12.21 -4.44
C PRO A 102 12.83 13.18 -4.81
N ASP A 103 12.93 14.33 -4.13
CA ASP A 103 13.88 15.40 -4.45
C ASP A 103 15.25 15.24 -3.79
N CYS A 104 15.42 14.26 -2.89
CA CYS A 104 16.71 14.00 -2.26
C CYS A 104 17.77 13.67 -3.32
N LEU A 105 18.92 14.33 -3.24
CA LEU A 105 19.98 14.23 -4.25
C LEU A 105 21.04 13.21 -3.84
N ILE A 106 21.41 12.33 -4.76
CA ILE A 106 22.46 11.33 -4.58
C ILE A 106 23.64 11.69 -5.48
N GLU A 107 24.84 11.73 -4.91
CA GLU A 107 26.07 11.91 -5.67
C GLU A 107 26.26 10.77 -6.65
N SER A 108 26.62 11.09 -7.90
CA SER A 108 27.01 10.10 -8.90
C SER A 108 28.22 10.57 -9.67
N LYS A 109 28.82 9.66 -10.46
CA LYS A 109 30.01 9.94 -11.27
C LYS A 109 29.81 10.99 -12.36
N THR A 110 28.57 11.25 -12.78
CA THR A 110 28.26 12.21 -13.86
C THR A 110 27.72 13.51 -13.30
N ARG A 111 26.54 13.44 -12.68
CA ARG A 111 25.87 14.54 -11.99
C ARG A 111 25.08 13.99 -10.80
N PRO A 112 24.72 14.82 -9.82
CA PRO A 112 23.74 14.44 -8.83
C PRO A 112 22.42 13.99 -9.48
N LEU A 113 21.84 12.91 -8.96
CA LEU A 113 20.57 12.33 -9.38
C LEU A 113 19.56 12.45 -8.25
N THR A 114 18.32 12.77 -8.57
CA THR A 114 17.22 12.75 -7.59
C THR A 114 16.81 11.32 -7.26
N MET A 115 16.21 11.10 -6.10
CA MET A 115 15.63 9.81 -5.75
C MET A 115 14.52 9.38 -6.71
N ALA A 116 13.75 10.32 -7.28
CA ALA A 116 12.76 10.06 -8.34
C ALA A 116 13.38 9.45 -9.61
N GLU A 117 14.59 9.87 -9.98
CA GLU A 117 15.32 9.28 -11.11
C GLU A 117 15.87 7.88 -10.80
N LEU A 118 16.17 7.61 -9.53
CA LEU A 118 16.78 6.35 -9.08
C LEU A 118 15.78 5.27 -8.72
N LEU A 119 14.59 5.66 -8.29
CA LEU A 119 13.51 4.77 -7.90
C LEU A 119 12.18 5.32 -8.46
N PRO A 120 12.00 5.28 -9.79
CA PRO A 120 10.74 5.70 -10.40
C PRO A 120 9.62 4.78 -9.94
N HIS A 121 8.43 5.35 -9.69
CA HIS A 121 7.27 4.60 -9.19
C HIS A 121 7.58 3.83 -7.90
N ALA A 122 8.28 4.48 -6.96
CA ALA A 122 8.60 3.90 -5.67
C ALA A 122 7.33 3.49 -4.94
N PHE A 123 7.36 2.30 -4.32
CA PHE A 123 6.30 1.85 -3.43
C PHE A 123 6.19 2.78 -2.22
N GLY A 124 4.96 3.16 -1.84
CA GLY A 124 4.71 4.16 -0.80
C GLY A 124 3.46 3.91 0.04
N VAL A 125 3.15 4.90 0.90
CA VAL A 125 1.94 4.87 1.75
C VAL A 125 0.67 4.89 0.92
N GLU A 126 0.70 5.55 -0.23
CA GLU A 126 -0.41 5.65 -1.17
C GLU A 126 -0.80 4.27 -1.71
N ASP A 127 0.17 3.39 -1.95
CA ASP A 127 -0.08 2.00 -2.38
C ASP A 127 -0.69 1.15 -1.25
N LEU A 128 -0.29 1.42 0.00
CA LEU A 128 -0.90 0.78 1.16
C LEU A 128 -2.35 1.21 1.33
N GLU A 129 -2.62 2.51 1.28
CA GLU A 129 -3.96 3.10 1.40
C GLU A 129 -4.89 2.64 0.28
N ALA A 130 -4.38 2.39 -0.93
CA ALA A 130 -5.16 1.83 -2.03
C ALA A 130 -5.74 0.43 -1.72
N VAL A 131 -5.11 -0.32 -0.81
CA VAL A 131 -5.55 -1.68 -0.42
C VAL A 131 -6.24 -1.68 0.95
N THR A 132 -5.91 -0.74 1.84
CA THR A 132 -6.42 -0.69 3.23
C THR A 132 -7.49 0.38 3.47
N GLY A 133 -7.72 1.27 2.51
CA GLY A 133 -8.80 2.26 2.57
C GLY A 133 -10.17 1.60 2.59
N GLU A 134 -11.18 2.33 3.09
CA GLU A 134 -12.58 1.89 2.99
C GLU A 134 -12.88 1.55 1.52
N THR A 135 -13.22 0.29 1.24
CA THR A 135 -13.74 -0.11 -0.07
C THR A 135 -14.91 0.82 -0.39
N PRO A 136 -14.83 1.64 -1.45
CA PRO A 136 -15.94 2.52 -1.80
C PRO A 136 -17.21 1.68 -1.92
N LEU A 137 -18.32 2.16 -1.34
CA LEU A 137 -19.60 1.48 -1.46
C LEU A 137 -19.82 1.10 -2.94
N PRO A 138 -20.19 -0.16 -3.25
CA PRO A 138 -20.34 -0.60 -4.62
C PRO A 138 -21.27 0.33 -5.40
N VAL A 139 -20.75 1.00 -6.43
CA VAL A 139 -21.52 1.99 -7.18
C VAL A 139 -22.54 1.28 -8.06
N VAL A 140 -23.82 1.62 -7.91
CA VAL A 140 -24.86 1.14 -8.84
C VAL A 140 -24.62 1.78 -10.21
N PRO A 141 -24.46 1.00 -11.29
CA PRO A 141 -24.25 1.52 -12.64
C PRO A 141 -25.31 2.55 -13.05
N GLU A 142 -24.94 3.56 -13.84
CA GLU A 142 -25.84 4.66 -14.25
C GLU A 142 -27.12 4.15 -14.92
N ARG A 143 -27.01 3.13 -15.78
CA ARG A 143 -28.16 2.46 -16.42
C ARG A 143 -29.17 1.88 -15.43
N LEU A 144 -28.74 1.59 -14.20
CA LEU A 144 -29.56 1.03 -13.12
C LEU A 144 -29.99 2.07 -12.09
N ALA A 145 -29.56 3.33 -12.21
CA ALA A 145 -29.86 4.37 -11.23
C ALA A 145 -31.37 4.58 -11.04
N ALA A 146 -32.17 4.48 -12.12
CA ALA A 146 -33.63 4.59 -12.08
C ALA A 146 -34.33 3.49 -11.27
N TRP A 147 -33.63 2.37 -10.99
CA TRP A 147 -34.16 1.24 -10.25
C TRP A 147 -33.77 1.25 -8.78
N ARG A 148 -32.88 2.15 -8.33
CA ARG A 148 -32.47 2.22 -6.92
C ARG A 148 -33.68 2.27 -5.98
N GLY A 149 -33.62 1.47 -4.92
CA GLY A 149 -34.71 1.29 -3.96
C GLY A 149 -35.85 0.37 -4.43
N ARG A 150 -35.78 -0.18 -5.65
CA ARG A 150 -36.79 -1.10 -6.20
C ARG A 150 -36.23 -2.53 -6.21
N GLY A 151 -37.08 -3.52 -6.04
CA GLY A 151 -36.68 -4.93 -6.03
C GLY A 151 -35.99 -5.38 -4.74
N THR A 152 -35.51 -6.61 -4.75
CA THR A 152 -34.89 -7.29 -3.60
C THR A 152 -33.52 -7.82 -4.03
N VAL A 153 -32.52 -7.65 -3.17
CA VAL A 153 -31.22 -8.31 -3.33
C VAL A 153 -31.23 -9.60 -2.52
N PHE A 154 -30.81 -10.69 -3.15
CA PHE A 154 -30.61 -11.97 -2.51
C PHE A 154 -29.12 -12.25 -2.42
N VAL A 155 -28.63 -12.41 -1.20
CA VAL A 155 -27.25 -12.82 -0.88
C VAL A 155 -27.30 -14.31 -0.52
N HIS A 156 -26.42 -15.12 -1.10
CA HIS A 156 -26.35 -16.55 -0.80
C HIS A 156 -24.92 -17.09 -0.92
N PRO A 157 -24.59 -18.19 -0.22
CA PRO A 157 -23.32 -18.85 -0.42
C PRO A 157 -23.27 -19.55 -1.77
N ASP A 158 -22.06 -19.71 -2.28
CA ASP A 158 -21.70 -20.52 -3.43
C ASP A 158 -20.36 -21.20 -3.17
N MET A 159 -19.93 -22.09 -4.06
CA MET A 159 -18.66 -22.81 -3.96
C MET A 159 -17.73 -22.39 -5.11
N SER A 160 -16.60 -21.78 -4.77
CA SER A 160 -15.54 -21.46 -5.73
C SER A 160 -14.23 -22.11 -5.31
N ALA A 161 -13.61 -22.88 -6.20
CA ALA A 161 -12.35 -23.60 -5.95
C ALA A 161 -12.33 -24.45 -4.66
N GLY A 162 -13.48 -24.99 -4.24
CA GLY A 162 -13.61 -25.82 -3.03
C GLY A 162 -13.71 -25.03 -1.72
N GLN A 163 -13.84 -23.72 -1.77
CA GLN A 163 -14.13 -22.86 -0.62
C GLN A 163 -15.52 -22.24 -0.75
N GLN A 164 -16.21 -22.07 0.38
CA GLN A 164 -17.45 -21.31 0.42
C GLN A 164 -17.14 -19.84 0.16
N VAL A 165 -17.84 -19.26 -0.81
CA VAL A 165 -17.86 -17.83 -1.10
C VAL A 165 -19.30 -17.34 -0.98
N TRP A 166 -19.49 -16.03 -0.98
CA TRP A 166 -20.79 -15.37 -0.95
C TRP A 166 -21.00 -14.61 -2.24
N THR A 167 -22.17 -14.74 -2.84
CA THR A 167 -22.56 -13.99 -4.04
C THR A 167 -23.92 -13.34 -3.80
N ALA A 168 -24.31 -12.46 -4.71
CA ALA A 168 -25.62 -11.83 -4.66
C ALA A 168 -26.17 -11.56 -6.06
N TYR A 169 -27.48 -11.40 -6.14
CA TYR A 169 -28.13 -10.84 -7.32
C TYR A 169 -29.24 -9.89 -6.90
N TRP A 170 -29.39 -8.81 -7.67
CA TRP A 170 -30.47 -7.85 -7.51
C TRP A 170 -31.57 -8.17 -8.50
N GLU A 171 -32.75 -8.55 -8.02
CA GLU A 171 -33.88 -8.86 -8.87
C GLU A 171 -35.11 -8.02 -8.57
N ARG A 172 -35.99 -7.97 -9.58
CA ARG A 172 -37.35 -7.45 -9.46
C ARG A 172 -38.33 -8.58 -9.72
N SER A 173 -38.90 -9.12 -8.65
CA SER A 173 -40.07 -9.99 -8.71
C SER A 173 -41.32 -9.13 -9.02
N ALA A 174 -42.31 -9.69 -9.72
CA ALA A 174 -43.50 -8.96 -10.20
C ALA A 174 -44.26 -8.32 -9.02
N GLY A 175 -44.34 -6.98 -9.01
CA GLY A 175 -45.31 -6.24 -8.19
C GLY A 175 -46.62 -6.00 -8.95
N ASP A 176 -47.56 -5.30 -8.32
CA ASP A 176 -48.92 -5.06 -8.84
C ASP A 176 -48.98 -4.26 -10.17
N ASP A 177 -47.87 -3.68 -10.62
CA ASP A 177 -47.76 -3.00 -11.92
C ASP A 177 -47.58 -4.02 -13.07
N ALA A 178 -48.71 -4.44 -13.63
CA ALA A 178 -48.77 -5.24 -14.85
C ALA A 178 -48.12 -4.49 -16.03
N GLY A 179 -46.85 -4.81 -16.32
CA GLY A 179 -46.12 -4.31 -17.50
C GLY A 179 -44.65 -3.91 -17.27
N ALA A 180 -44.17 -3.91 -16.03
CA ALA A 180 -42.80 -3.52 -15.73
C ALA A 180 -41.82 -4.71 -15.78
N GLU A 181 -40.61 -4.51 -16.31
CA GLU A 181 -39.55 -5.52 -16.48
C GLU A 181 -39.28 -6.32 -15.18
N THR A 182 -39.38 -7.64 -15.25
CA THR A 182 -39.12 -8.57 -14.15
C THR A 182 -37.87 -9.40 -14.44
N GLY A 183 -37.14 -9.77 -13.40
CA GLY A 183 -35.93 -10.61 -13.50
C GLY A 183 -34.72 -10.01 -12.80
N VAL A 184 -33.56 -10.62 -13.03
CA VAL A 184 -32.27 -10.19 -12.47
C VAL A 184 -31.80 -8.92 -13.20
N LEU A 185 -31.60 -7.85 -12.44
CA LEU A 185 -31.10 -6.56 -12.91
C LEU A 185 -29.57 -6.52 -12.94
N GLU A 186 -28.93 -7.20 -11.98
CA GLU A 186 -27.48 -7.25 -11.81
C GLU A 186 -27.06 -8.47 -10.98
N GLU A 187 -26.03 -9.17 -11.43
CA GLU A 187 -25.32 -10.22 -10.67
C GLU A 187 -24.06 -9.62 -10.06
N ALA A 188 -23.75 -10.03 -8.83
CA ALA A 188 -22.61 -9.54 -8.09
C ALA A 188 -21.37 -10.45 -8.28
N PRO A 189 -20.15 -9.95 -8.01
CA PRO A 189 -18.99 -10.82 -7.86
C PRO A 189 -19.11 -11.69 -6.60
N SER A 190 -18.16 -12.61 -6.40
CA SER A 190 -18.08 -13.42 -5.19
C SER A 190 -17.14 -12.81 -4.15
N TRP A 191 -17.48 -12.95 -2.87
CA TRP A 191 -16.71 -12.48 -1.72
C TRP A 191 -16.45 -13.59 -0.71
N ASN A 192 -15.46 -13.40 0.17
CA ASN A 192 -15.21 -14.34 1.27
C ASN A 192 -16.06 -14.05 2.51
N ASP A 193 -16.51 -12.80 2.67
CA ASP A 193 -17.32 -12.34 3.80
C ASP A 193 -18.74 -11.96 3.34
N PRO A 194 -19.82 -12.49 3.97
CA PRO A 194 -21.19 -12.10 3.65
C PRO A 194 -21.46 -10.61 3.86
N ALA A 195 -20.74 -9.92 4.75
CA ALA A 195 -20.91 -8.49 5.00
C ALA A 195 -20.61 -7.65 3.76
N GLU A 196 -19.65 -8.07 2.92
CA GLU A 196 -19.33 -7.41 1.66
C GLU A 196 -20.49 -7.54 0.66
N ALA A 197 -21.09 -8.73 0.56
CA ALA A 197 -22.25 -8.98 -0.28
C ALA A 197 -23.50 -8.21 0.18
N ILE A 198 -23.71 -8.10 1.50
CA ILE A 198 -24.81 -7.30 2.08
C ILE A 198 -24.59 -5.81 1.80
N THR A 199 -23.37 -5.31 1.95
CA THR A 199 -23.01 -3.92 1.64
C THR A 199 -23.26 -3.61 0.16
N TRP A 200 -22.92 -4.53 -0.74
CA TRP A 200 -23.27 -4.44 -2.15
C TRP A 200 -24.79 -4.37 -2.37
N GLY A 201 -25.57 -5.18 -1.66
CA GLY A 201 -27.03 -5.17 -1.75
C GLY A 201 -27.65 -3.84 -1.28
N MET A 202 -27.17 -3.31 -0.15
CA MET A 202 -27.66 -2.07 0.45
C MET A 202 -27.45 -0.84 -0.42
N ALA A 203 -26.39 -0.83 -1.24
CA ALA A 203 -26.18 0.24 -2.21
C ALA A 203 -27.28 0.31 -3.29
N ARG A 204 -28.04 -0.78 -3.50
CA ARG A 204 -29.05 -0.94 -4.54
C ARG A 204 -30.47 -0.78 -4.02
N THR A 205 -30.79 -1.44 -2.90
CA THR A 205 -32.14 -1.47 -2.33
C THR A 205 -32.08 -1.67 -0.82
N PRO A 206 -33.00 -1.07 -0.04
CA PRO A 206 -33.13 -1.37 1.39
C PRO A 206 -33.64 -2.80 1.64
N ARG A 207 -34.06 -3.54 0.60
CA ARG A 207 -34.58 -4.91 0.71
C ARG A 207 -33.49 -5.93 0.42
N VAL A 208 -32.73 -6.31 1.43
CA VAL A 208 -31.68 -7.33 1.33
C VAL A 208 -32.07 -8.57 2.13
N VAL A 209 -32.04 -9.71 1.46
CA VAL A 209 -32.33 -11.03 2.02
C VAL A 209 -31.07 -11.88 1.94
N VAL A 210 -30.70 -12.54 3.02
CA VAL A 210 -29.55 -13.47 3.07
C VAL A 210 -30.09 -14.88 3.23
N VAL A 211 -29.61 -15.80 2.41
CA VAL A 211 -29.85 -17.23 2.56
C VAL A 211 -28.54 -17.86 2.99
N ASP A 212 -28.50 -18.56 4.12
CA ASP A 212 -27.28 -19.25 4.57
C ASP A 212 -27.07 -20.61 3.90
N ALA A 213 -25.96 -21.28 4.22
CA ALA A 213 -25.61 -22.58 3.66
C ALA A 213 -26.60 -23.71 4.03
N THR A 214 -27.44 -23.50 5.04
CA THR A 214 -28.50 -24.43 5.45
C THR A 214 -29.82 -24.16 4.75
N GLY A 215 -29.90 -23.08 3.97
CA GLY A 215 -31.13 -22.62 3.33
C GLY A 215 -32.01 -21.77 4.25
N THR A 216 -31.51 -21.36 5.42
CA THR A 216 -32.23 -20.48 6.33
C THR A 216 -32.21 -19.05 5.78
N ILE A 217 -33.37 -18.39 5.77
CA ILE A 217 -33.56 -17.06 5.21
C ILE A 217 -33.56 -16.01 6.32
N PHE A 218 -32.81 -14.93 6.11
CA PHE A 218 -32.63 -13.83 7.05
C PHE A 218 -32.86 -12.47 6.38
N TRP A 219 -33.34 -11.52 7.16
CA TRP A 219 -33.47 -10.13 6.77
C TRP A 219 -32.18 -9.37 7.09
N ALA A 220 -31.50 -8.89 6.07
CA ALA A 220 -30.37 -7.97 6.23
C ALA A 220 -30.74 -6.52 5.90
N GLY A 221 -31.91 -6.29 5.30
CA GLY A 221 -32.38 -4.97 4.85
C GLY A 221 -32.63 -3.91 5.94
N GLU A 222 -32.88 -2.68 5.49
CA GLU A 222 -33.26 -1.56 6.36
C GLU A 222 -34.71 -1.70 6.86
N GLY A 223 -35.01 -1.13 8.03
CA GLY A 223 -36.36 -1.19 8.61
C GLY A 223 -36.72 -2.56 9.20
N GLU A 224 -37.93 -2.71 9.71
CA GLU A 224 -38.38 -3.93 10.39
C GLU A 224 -38.42 -5.15 9.44
N PRO A 225 -38.00 -6.34 9.89
CA PRO A 225 -38.08 -7.55 9.08
C PRO A 225 -39.54 -7.85 8.67
N PRO A 226 -39.80 -8.25 7.42
CA PRO A 226 -41.11 -8.74 7.00
C PRO A 226 -41.56 -9.95 7.82
N LEU A 227 -42.88 -10.16 7.93
CA LEU A 227 -43.45 -11.29 8.68
C LEU A 227 -42.97 -12.65 8.16
N GLU A 228 -42.70 -12.74 6.86
CA GLU A 228 -42.22 -13.94 6.18
C GLU A 228 -40.74 -14.25 6.47
N ILE A 229 -39.96 -13.23 6.86
CA ILE A 229 -38.52 -13.33 7.16
C ILE A 229 -38.24 -12.57 8.46
N PRO A 230 -38.71 -13.08 9.62
CA PRO A 230 -38.71 -12.31 10.86
C PRO A 230 -37.32 -12.21 11.52
N VAL A 231 -36.38 -13.08 11.13
CA VAL A 231 -35.06 -13.18 11.75
C VAL A 231 -34.07 -12.28 11.02
N ARG A 232 -33.32 -11.45 11.76
CA ARG A 232 -32.26 -10.62 11.19
C ARG A 232 -30.99 -11.41 10.95
N TRP A 233 -30.26 -11.04 9.90
CA TRP A 233 -28.88 -11.46 9.71
C TRP A 233 -28.00 -10.86 10.82
N GLY A 234 -27.13 -11.68 11.40
CA GLY A 234 -26.29 -11.35 12.55
C GLY A 234 -24.91 -10.85 12.16
#